data_AF-A0A923HEM6-F1
#
_entry.id   AF-A0A923HEM6-F1
#
_cell.length_a   1.000
_cell.length_b   1.000
_cell.length_c   1.000
_cell.angle_alpha   90.00
_cell.angle_beta   90.00
_cell.angle_gamma   90.00
#
_symmetry.space_group_name_H-M   'P 1'
#
loop_
_entity.id
_entity.type
_entity.pdbx_description
1 polymer ?
#
loop_
_entity_poly.entity_id
_entity_poly.type
_entity_poly.pdbx_seq_one_letter_code
_entity_poly.pdbx_strand_id
1 'polypeptide(L)'
;MTAYTHSDDLKQVQTQLANKNWLVACLCAAWCDTCTAYRSAFNQLAAQHPDKCFTWIDIEDCAHLVEEIEIENFPTILIQHLDQVAFLGTMLPDTMQLHRLINSLDDSIKIGPIKRSALNQEAPEDWSLRQLILTE
;
A
#
# COMPACT_ATOMS: atom_id res chain seq x y z
N MET A 1 -25.24 12.08 3.57
CA MET A 1 -25.50 11.14 2.46
C MET A 1 -24.15 10.60 2.05
N THR A 2 -24.01 9.29 2.15
CA THR A 2 -22.81 8.51 2.46
C THR A 2 -21.78 8.48 1.33
N ALA A 3 -20.57 8.98 1.60
CA ALA A 3 -19.41 8.72 0.75
C ALA A 3 -18.66 7.53 1.37
N TYR A 4 -19.08 6.31 1.05
CA TYR A 4 -18.25 5.13 1.29
C TYR A 4 -17.09 5.19 0.29
N THR A 5 -15.88 5.46 0.79
CA THR A 5 -14.65 5.33 0.01
C THR A 5 -14.36 3.85 -0.17
N HIS A 6 -15.02 3.24 -1.15
CA HIS A 6 -14.83 1.85 -1.51
C HIS A 6 -13.35 1.60 -1.84
N SER A 7 -12.85 0.42 -1.44
CA SER A 7 -11.60 -0.12 -1.94
C SER A 7 -11.55 -0.04 -3.47
N ASP A 8 -10.35 0.10 -4.03
CA ASP A 8 -10.21 -0.04 -5.48
C ASP A 8 -10.75 -1.41 -5.92
N ASP A 9 -11.27 -1.49 -7.15
CA ASP A 9 -11.76 -2.75 -7.72
C ASP A 9 -10.62 -3.78 -7.72
N LEU A 10 -10.70 -4.78 -6.82
CA LEU A 10 -9.66 -5.77 -6.63
C LEU A 10 -9.33 -6.50 -7.94
N LYS A 11 -10.28 -6.67 -8.86
CA LYS A 11 -10.01 -7.27 -10.18
C LYS A 11 -9.12 -6.38 -11.04
N GLN A 12 -9.31 -5.07 -10.96
CA GLN A 12 -8.44 -4.11 -11.61
C GLN A 12 -7.04 -4.12 -10.99
N VAL A 13 -6.96 -4.20 -9.65
CA VAL A 13 -5.69 -4.29 -8.92
C VAL A 13 -4.94 -5.58 -9.30
N GLN A 14 -5.60 -6.74 -9.31
CA GLN A 14 -5.05 -8.02 -9.78
C GLN A 14 -4.46 -7.90 -11.18
N THR A 15 -5.21 -7.29 -12.11
CA THR A 15 -4.76 -7.08 -13.50
C THR A 15 -3.50 -6.22 -13.56
N GLN A 16 -3.39 -5.19 -12.72
CA GLN A 16 -2.19 -4.37 -12.63
C GLN A 16 -1.02 -5.13 -12.01
N LEU A 17 -1.26 -5.87 -10.92
CA LEU A 17 -0.24 -6.65 -10.22
C LEU A 17 0.35 -7.75 -11.12
N ALA A 18 -0.43 -8.34 -12.01
CA ALA A 18 0.06 -9.33 -12.97
C ALA A 18 1.22 -8.81 -13.85
N ASN A 19 1.32 -7.49 -14.06
CA ASN A 19 2.30 -6.87 -14.95
C ASN A 19 3.27 -5.90 -14.24
N LYS A 20 3.15 -5.76 -12.91
CA LYS A 20 3.93 -4.80 -12.12
C LYS A 20 4.51 -5.47 -10.89
N ASN A 21 5.79 -5.22 -10.61
CA ASN A 21 6.47 -5.82 -9.46
C ASN A 21 6.23 -5.05 -8.17
N TRP A 22 5.98 -3.74 -8.26
CA TRP A 22 5.74 -2.89 -7.11
C TRP A 22 4.25 -2.75 -6.80
N LEU A 23 3.90 -2.93 -5.54
CA LEU A 23 2.60 -2.60 -4.97
C LEU A 23 2.79 -1.50 -3.91
N VAL A 24 2.05 -0.40 -4.03
CA VAL A 24 1.95 0.67 -3.05
C VAL A 24 0.49 0.75 -2.61
N ALA A 25 0.20 0.20 -1.43
CA ALA A 25 -1.15 0.19 -0.88
C ALA A 25 -1.29 1.23 0.24
N CYS A 26 -2.38 2.00 0.19
CA CYS A 26 -2.80 2.83 1.30
C CYS A 26 -3.91 2.09 2.06
N LEU A 27 -3.59 1.59 3.24
CA LEU A 27 -4.50 0.94 4.17
C LEU A 27 -5.20 2.03 5.00
N CYS A 28 -6.51 2.16 4.81
CA CYS A 28 -7.34 3.22 5.37
C CYS A 28 -8.66 2.66 5.88
N ALA A 29 -9.44 3.53 6.52
CA ALA A 29 -10.82 3.24 6.90
C ALA A 29 -11.73 4.38 6.44
N ALA A 30 -12.99 4.08 6.09
CA ALA A 30 -13.95 5.06 5.60
C ALA A 30 -14.24 6.20 6.59
N TRP A 31 -14.15 5.92 7.89
CA TRP A 31 -14.38 6.91 8.95
C TRP A 31 -13.20 7.88 9.18
N CYS A 32 -12.05 7.67 8.52
CA CYS A 32 -10.86 8.50 8.71
C CYS A 32 -10.88 9.73 7.80
N ASP A 33 -11.10 10.91 8.37
CA ASP A 33 -11.08 12.20 7.66
C ASP A 33 -9.73 12.47 6.98
N THR A 34 -8.62 12.11 7.64
CA THR A 34 -7.26 12.27 7.10
C THR A 34 -7.06 11.43 5.84
N CYS A 35 -7.53 10.17 5.85
CA CYS A 35 -7.54 9.29 4.68
C CYS A 35 -8.38 9.90 3.55
N THR A 36 -9.59 10.37 3.85
CA THR A 36 -10.47 11.00 2.86
C THR A 36 -9.82 12.21 2.19
N ALA A 37 -9.18 13.09 2.98
CA ALA A 37 -8.45 14.25 2.46
C ALA A 37 -7.21 13.84 1.64
N TYR A 38 -6.57 12.72 1.97
CA TYR A 38 -5.36 12.24 1.31
C TYR A 38 -5.60 11.57 -0.04
N ARG A 39 -6.77 10.92 -0.24
CA ARG A 39 -7.06 10.09 -1.44
C ARG A 39 -6.73 10.77 -2.76
N SER A 40 -7.11 12.04 -2.93
CA SER A 40 -6.85 12.79 -4.17
C SER A 40 -5.35 12.96 -4.44
N ALA A 41 -4.58 13.33 -3.41
CA ALA A 41 -3.14 13.49 -3.53
C ALA A 41 -2.43 12.15 -3.79
N PHE A 42 -2.87 11.07 -3.13
CA PHE A 42 -2.39 9.72 -3.38
C PHE A 42 -2.62 9.27 -4.83
N ASN A 43 -3.82 9.50 -5.38
CA ASN A 43 -4.14 9.20 -6.78
C ASN A 43 -3.28 10.02 -7.77
N GLN A 44 -2.98 11.29 -7.45
CA GLN A 44 -2.08 12.11 -8.27
C GLN A 44 -0.66 11.58 -8.24
N LEU A 45 -0.19 11.08 -7.09
CA LEU A 45 1.12 10.44 -6.98
C LEU A 45 1.15 9.11 -7.77
N ALA A 46 0.07 8.33 -7.75
CA ALA A 46 -0.04 7.11 -8.54
C ALA A 46 0.18 7.38 -10.05
N ALA A 47 -0.37 8.48 -10.57
CA ALA A 47 -0.19 8.88 -11.96
C ALA A 47 1.28 9.20 -12.33
N GLN A 48 2.13 9.51 -11.33
CA GLN A 48 3.57 9.75 -11.53
C GLN A 48 4.40 8.45 -11.56
N HIS A 49 3.81 7.32 -11.14
CA HIS A 49 4.46 6.01 -11.08
C HIS A 49 3.67 4.97 -11.91
N PRO A 50 3.55 5.15 -13.24
CA PRO A 50 2.74 4.26 -14.08
C PRO A 50 3.25 2.81 -14.11
N ASP A 51 4.53 2.60 -13.76
CA ASP A 51 5.21 1.30 -13.63
C ASP A 51 4.87 0.55 -12.33
N LYS A 52 4.19 1.20 -11.37
CA LYS A 52 3.85 0.63 -10.05
C LYS A 52 2.34 0.50 -9.90
N CYS A 53 1.90 -0.50 -9.13
CA CYS A 53 0.50 -0.66 -8.80
C CYS A 53 0.22 0.14 -7.53
N PHE A 54 -0.61 1.17 -7.65
CA PHE A 54 -1.12 1.91 -6.50
C PHE A 54 -2.52 1.42 -6.21
N THR A 55 -2.82 1.16 -4.94
CA THR A 55 -4.16 0.75 -4.53
C THR A 55 -4.56 1.39 -3.21
N TRP A 56 -5.85 1.67 -3.08
CA TRP A 56 -6.48 2.08 -1.84
C TRP A 56 -7.31 0.93 -1.29
N ILE A 57 -7.04 0.53 -0.06
CA ILE A 57 -7.75 -0.55 0.62
C ILE A 57 -8.43 0.04 1.84
N ASP A 58 -9.76 -0.03 1.86
CA ASP A 58 -10.53 0.12 3.07
C ASP A 58 -10.46 -1.21 3.85
N ILE A 59 -9.85 -1.16 5.03
CA ILE A 59 -9.66 -2.34 5.87
C ILE A 59 -10.99 -2.86 6.44
N GLU A 60 -12.04 -2.03 6.47
CA GLU A 60 -13.37 -2.48 6.90
C GLU A 60 -14.03 -3.35 5.81
N ASP A 61 -13.87 -2.97 4.54
CA ASP A 61 -14.41 -3.70 3.39
C ASP A 61 -13.55 -4.95 3.04
N CYS A 62 -12.24 -4.88 3.28
CA CYS A 62 -11.28 -5.91 2.89
C CYS A 62 -10.48 -6.46 4.10
N ALA A 63 -11.15 -6.68 5.23
CA ALA A 63 -10.50 -7.12 6.48
C ALA A 63 -9.65 -8.39 6.32
N HIS A 64 -10.12 -9.35 5.51
CA HIS A 64 -9.41 -10.61 5.20
C HIS A 64 -7.99 -10.41 4.64
N LEU A 65 -7.72 -9.27 4.00
CA LEU A 65 -6.40 -8.97 3.43
C LEU A 65 -5.37 -8.55 4.49
N VAL A 66 -5.82 -8.15 5.67
CA VAL A 66 -4.99 -7.51 6.70
C VAL A 66 -5.10 -8.17 8.08
N GLU A 67 -5.72 -9.35 8.19
CA GLU A 67 -5.93 -10.04 9.47
C GLU A 67 -4.63 -10.36 10.23
N GLU A 68 -3.53 -10.56 9.51
CA GLU A 68 -2.24 -10.94 10.09
C GLU A 68 -1.34 -9.75 10.45
N ILE A 69 -1.77 -8.51 10.15
CA ILE A 69 -1.02 -7.30 10.48
C ILE A 69 -1.81 -6.43 11.44
N GLU A 70 -1.11 -5.83 12.40
CA GLU A 70 -1.72 -4.90 13.33
C GLU A 70 -1.63 -3.47 12.78
N ILE A 71 -2.78 -2.89 12.43
CA ILE A 71 -2.86 -1.51 11.95
C ILE A 71 -3.25 -0.61 13.11
N GLU A 72 -2.26 0.07 13.68
CA GLU A 72 -2.46 0.94 14.85
C GLU A 72 -3.09 2.29 14.48
N ASN A 73 -2.71 2.87 13.33
CA ASN A 73 -3.06 4.23 12.95
C ASN A 73 -3.24 4.38 11.43
N PHE A 74 -3.98 5.40 11.01
CA PHE A 74 -4.29 5.68 9.60
C PHE A 74 -3.75 7.05 9.15
N PRO A 75 -3.35 7.20 7.87
CA PRO A 75 -3.18 6.15 6.88
C PRO A 75 -1.94 5.27 7.17
N THR A 76 -2.04 3.97 6.92
CA THR A 76 -0.88 3.07 6.92
C THR A 76 -0.50 2.74 5.49
N ILE A 77 0.78 2.94 5.15
CA ILE A 77 1.30 2.66 3.82
C ILE A 77 2.00 1.31 3.85
N LEU A 78 1.64 0.46 2.90
CA LEU A 78 2.38 -0.75 2.57
C LEU A 78 3.06 -0.55 1.20
N ILE A 79 4.34 -0.90 1.13
CA ILE A 79 5.09 -1.02 -0.13
C ILE A 79 5.66 -2.44 -0.21
N GLN A 80 5.32 -3.15 -1.27
CA GLN A 80 5.88 -4.46 -1.57
C GLN A 80 6.60 -4.46 -2.92
N HIS A 81 7.69 -5.22 -2.99
CA HIS A 81 8.31 -5.61 -4.25
C HIS A 81 8.17 -7.13 -4.40
N LEU A 82 7.44 -7.57 -5.42
CA LEU A 82 6.92 -8.92 -5.52
C LEU A 82 6.19 -9.27 -4.21
N ASP A 83 6.55 -10.37 -3.56
CA ASP A 83 5.87 -10.83 -2.35
C ASP A 83 6.48 -10.25 -1.06
N GLN A 84 7.59 -9.51 -1.17
CA GLN A 84 8.34 -9.02 -0.02
C GLN A 84 7.85 -7.65 0.43
N VAL A 85 7.54 -7.54 1.72
CA VAL A 85 7.26 -6.26 2.39
C VAL A 85 8.54 -5.44 2.50
N ALA A 86 8.60 -4.36 1.71
CA ALA A 86 9.69 -3.39 1.74
C ALA A 86 9.46 -2.33 2.84
N PHE A 87 8.23 -1.87 2.97
CA PHE A 87 7.79 -0.93 3.99
C PHE A 87 6.36 -1.25 4.43
N LEU A 88 6.09 -1.16 5.72
CA LEU A 88 4.75 -1.18 6.28
C LEU A 88 4.76 -0.20 7.45
N GLY A 89 3.96 0.85 7.42
CA GLY A 89 3.93 1.78 8.55
C GLY A 89 3.01 2.98 8.34
N THR A 90 2.59 3.55 9.46
CA THR A 90 1.83 4.80 9.48
C THR A 90 2.68 5.95 8.99
N MET A 91 2.13 6.73 8.06
CA MET A 91 2.76 7.94 7.55
C MET A 91 1.77 9.10 7.61
N LEU A 92 2.30 10.31 7.78
CA LEU A 92 1.51 11.50 7.50
C LEU A 92 1.09 11.51 6.03
N PRO A 93 -0.04 12.14 5.67
CA PRO A 93 -0.54 12.23 4.30
C PRO A 93 0.31 13.20 3.45
N ASP A 94 1.60 12.93 3.34
CA ASP A 94 2.60 13.70 2.58
C ASP A 94 3.06 12.89 1.37
N THR A 95 2.62 13.30 0.18
CA THR A 95 2.97 12.64 -1.08
C THR A 95 4.44 12.81 -1.46
N MET A 96 5.11 13.89 -1.04
CA MET A 96 6.53 14.08 -1.29
C MET A 96 7.35 13.10 -0.45
N GLN A 97 6.95 12.87 0.81
CA GLN A 97 7.59 11.87 1.66
C GLN A 97 7.43 10.47 1.07
N LEU A 98 6.20 10.09 0.68
CA LEU A 98 5.93 8.80 0.05
C LEU A 98 6.70 8.63 -1.27
N HIS A 99 6.73 9.67 -2.12
CA HIS A 99 7.47 9.65 -3.38
C HIS A 99 8.97 9.37 -3.16
N ARG A 100 9.59 10.06 -2.19
CA ARG A 100 11.01 9.84 -1.85
C ARG A 100 11.27 8.44 -1.34
N LEU A 101 10.37 7.91 -0.50
CA LEU A 101 10.48 6.54 0.01
C LEU A 101 10.42 5.52 -1.12
N ILE A 102 9.46 5.65 -2.05
CA ILE A 102 9.34 4.78 -3.22
C ILE A 102 10.64 4.78 -4.04
N ASN A 103 11.19 5.96 -4.34
CA ASN A 103 12.42 6.06 -5.13
C ASN A 103 13.62 5.44 -4.39
N SER A 104 13.72 5.67 -3.08
CA SER A 104 14.79 5.07 -2.25
C SER A 104 14.74 3.55 -2.25
N LEU A 105 13.53 2.97 -2.19
CA LEU A 105 13.34 1.52 -2.24
C LEU A 105 13.65 0.95 -3.63
N ASP A 106 13.26 1.67 -4.69
CA ASP A 106 13.57 1.30 -6.08
C ASP A 106 15.07 1.33 -6.37
N ASP A 107 15.82 2.26 -5.78
CA ASP A 107 17.27 2.26 -5.89
C ASP A 107 17.92 1.15 -5.05
N SER A 108 17.33 0.83 -3.88
CA SER A 108 17.84 -0.22 -3.01
C SER A 108 17.75 -1.60 -3.64
N ILE A 109 16.65 -1.94 -4.33
CA ILE A 109 16.49 -3.26 -4.97
C ILE A 109 17.51 -3.50 -6.10
N LYS A 110 17.99 -2.42 -6.74
CA LYS A 110 19.04 -2.50 -7.79
C LYS A 110 20.41 -2.88 -7.20
N ILE A 111 20.63 -2.57 -5.92
CA ILE A 111 21.90 -2.81 -5.21
C ILE A 111 21.89 -4.18 -4.53
N GLY A 112 20.74 -4.67 -4.11
CA GLY A 112 20.59 -5.98 -3.47
C GLY A 112 19.18 -6.20 -2.92
N PRO A 113 18.94 -7.30 -2.19
CA PRO A 113 17.63 -7.56 -1.61
C PRO A 113 17.24 -6.47 -0.61
N ILE A 114 15.97 -6.07 -0.63
CA ILE A 114 15.43 -5.09 0.33
C ILE A 114 15.45 -5.71 1.72
N LYS A 115 15.96 -4.96 2.68
CA LYS A 115 15.90 -5.32 4.10
C LYS A 115 14.75 -4.58 4.74
N ARG A 116 13.93 -5.27 5.54
CA ARG A 116 12.91 -4.63 6.37
C ARG A 116 13.59 -3.61 7.29
N SER A 117 13.07 -2.39 7.30
CA SER A 117 13.60 -1.33 8.14
C SER A 117 13.07 -1.48 9.57
N ALA A 118 13.81 -0.99 10.56
CA ALA A 118 13.33 -0.97 11.96
C ALA A 118 12.16 0.00 12.18
N LEU A 119 11.84 0.85 11.20
CA LEU A 119 10.70 1.77 11.23
C LEU A 119 9.42 1.11 10.69
N ASN A 120 9.49 -0.15 10.28
CA ASN A 120 8.34 -0.88 9.79
C ASN A 120 7.52 -1.41 10.98
N GLN A 121 6.21 -1.32 10.90
CA GLN A 121 5.31 -2.17 11.69
C GLN A 121 5.61 -3.64 11.38
N GLU A 122 5.40 -4.51 12.38
CA GLU A 122 5.63 -5.94 12.23
C GLU A 122 4.59 -6.54 11.29
N ALA A 123 5.07 -7.39 10.39
CA ALA A 123 4.26 -8.27 9.56
C ALA A 123 4.93 -9.66 9.55
N PRO A 124 4.16 -10.76 9.52
CA PRO A 124 4.74 -12.09 9.36
C PRO A 124 5.66 -12.20 8.15
N GLU A 125 6.61 -13.13 8.17
CA GLU A 125 7.58 -13.30 7.07
C GLU A 125 6.91 -13.84 5.79
N ASP A 126 5.88 -14.66 5.95
CA ASP A 126 5.08 -15.30 4.91
C ASP A 126 3.85 -14.47 4.49
N TRP A 127 3.51 -13.43 5.23
CA TRP A 127 2.42 -12.54 4.86
C TRP A 127 2.74 -11.68 3.63
N SER A 128 1.81 -11.66 2.68
CA SER A 128 1.93 -10.83 1.49
C SER A 128 0.57 -10.38 0.97
N LEU A 129 0.28 -9.08 1.10
CA LEU A 129 -0.94 -8.48 0.55
C LEU A 129 -1.09 -8.75 -0.95
N ARG A 130 0.00 -8.66 -1.72
CA ARG A 130 0.02 -9.01 -3.14
C ARG A 130 -0.51 -10.42 -3.40
N GLN A 131 -0.03 -11.41 -2.65
CA GLN A 131 -0.47 -12.80 -2.84
C GLN A 131 -1.94 -12.94 -2.49
N LEU A 132 -2.37 -12.39 -1.35
CA LEU A 132 -3.78 -12.40 -0.94
C LEU A 132 -4.68 -11.81 -2.03
N ILE A 133 -4.35 -10.63 -2.55
CA ILE A 133 -5.10 -10.00 -3.66
C ILE A 133 -5.11 -10.89 -4.91
N LEU A 134 -4.01 -11.55 -5.26
CA LEU A 134 -3.91 -12.40 -6.45
C LEU A 134 -4.62 -13.75 -6.30
N THR A 135 -4.94 -14.18 -5.08
CA THR A 135 -5.62 -15.45 -4.79
C THR A 135 -7.13 -15.33 -4.54
N GLU A 136 -7.66 -14.11 -4.46
CA GLU A 136 -9.10 -13.81 -4.44
C GLU A 136 -9.79 -14.11 -5.80
#